data_AF-A0A9E6ESG2-F1
#
_entry.id   AF-A0A9E6ESG2-F1
#
_cell.length_a   1.000
_cell.length_b   1.000
_cell.length_c   1.000
_cell.angle_alpha   90.00
_cell.angle_beta   90.00
_cell.angle_gamma   90.00
#
_symmetry.space_group_name_H-M   'P 1'
#
loop_
_entity.id
_entity.type
_entity.pdbx_description
1 polymer ?
#
loop_
_entity_poly.entity_id
_entity_poly.type
_entity_poly.pdbx_seq_one_letter_code
_entity_poly.pdbx_strand_id
1 'polypeptide(L)'
;MNITTERNQELWHDLQEPGAYEWWYFDAEDKKNGLSIVLIWFGGFPFSPYYMEHYEAWKKGKTAGPPFPSNYSGFSFQLYENGKETVNFIREGSNGLFESNRDEIGVRFEKNRFTYDQKEDEYRISVDFSFPARARKIRATLLFKPLRRVIYSKKDGNNRGHVPRHQWLLSVPKAFVEGSIDITEGHAQKSRRIVVEAAGYHDHNLGTMPMQEYIKKWYWGRAFSEHFDLIYYVIFFKNNHYQPVSLLMLHDNRSNQMRIMESVAFREHNFSRGVFSPLHGRSLELQHGEVMLSIHQHKILDAGPFYLRFASTISLRVDGEHLNGISGISEFLNPSCLRSKVMRFFIKSRIWRDGVPSVMYSQYNYIKNHLDWFHK
;
A
#
# COMPACT_ATOMS: atom_id res chain seq x y z
N MET A 1 -7.42 13.75 -7.96
CA MET A 1 -6.67 13.44 -6.74
C MET A 1 -5.67 14.55 -6.51
N ASN A 2 -5.52 15.03 -5.28
CA ASN A 2 -4.42 15.92 -4.90
C ASN A 2 -3.11 15.11 -4.80
N ILE A 3 -2.01 15.68 -5.24
CA ILE A 3 -0.66 15.11 -5.08
C ILE A 3 0.20 16.14 -4.38
N THR A 4 0.99 15.74 -3.40
CA THR A 4 1.94 16.63 -2.75
C THR A 4 3.17 15.85 -2.28
N THR A 5 4.28 16.55 -2.09
CA THR A 5 5.48 16.03 -1.45
C THR A 5 5.89 16.89 -0.25
N GLU A 6 5.01 17.81 0.15
CA GLU A 6 5.21 18.72 1.28
C GLU A 6 5.21 17.93 2.60
N ARG A 7 6.33 18.00 3.33
CA ARG A 7 6.54 17.19 4.54
C ARG A 7 5.56 17.51 5.67
N ASN A 8 5.15 18.77 5.82
CA ASN A 8 4.18 19.16 6.85
C ASN A 8 2.77 18.57 6.59
N GLN A 9 2.50 18.09 5.37
CA GLN A 9 1.27 17.37 5.05
C GLN A 9 1.35 15.88 5.42
N GLU A 10 2.47 15.40 5.95
CA GLU A 10 2.64 14.00 6.34
C GLU A 10 2.13 13.70 7.76
N LEU A 11 1.97 14.75 8.56
CA LEU A 11 1.36 14.72 9.88
C LEU A 11 -0.01 14.05 9.84
N TRP A 12 -0.40 13.46 10.97
CA TRP A 12 -1.73 12.88 11.09
C TRP A 12 -2.81 13.96 11.02
N HIS A 13 -3.79 13.75 10.14
CA HIS A 13 -4.86 14.72 9.91
C HIS A 13 -6.05 14.54 10.83
N ASP A 14 -6.15 13.40 11.51
CA ASP A 14 -7.22 13.08 12.45
C ASP A 14 -8.61 13.34 11.84
N LEU A 15 -8.81 12.78 10.63
CA LEU A 15 -10.07 12.88 9.91
C LEU A 15 -11.22 12.28 10.74
N GLN A 16 -12.33 13.00 10.81
CA GLN A 16 -13.51 12.61 11.61
C GLN A 16 -14.70 12.20 10.74
N GLU A 17 -14.65 12.49 9.44
CA GLU A 17 -15.75 12.22 8.53
C GLU A 17 -16.01 10.71 8.42
N PRO A 18 -17.27 10.25 8.50
CA PRO A 18 -17.59 8.84 8.34
C PRO A 18 -17.14 8.32 6.97
N GLY A 19 -16.38 7.22 7.00
CA GLY A 19 -15.79 6.64 5.80
C GLY A 19 -14.47 7.27 5.35
N ALA A 20 -14.00 8.32 6.05
CA ALA A 20 -12.66 8.84 5.83
C ALA A 20 -11.59 7.81 6.22
N TYR A 21 -10.42 8.00 5.64
CA TYR A 21 -9.28 7.13 5.80
C TYR A 21 -7.97 7.89 5.70
N GLU A 22 -6.96 7.32 6.31
CA GLU A 22 -5.58 7.79 6.30
C GLU A 22 -4.67 6.58 6.43
N TRP A 23 -3.61 6.49 5.63
CA TRP A 23 -2.63 5.42 5.77
C TRP A 23 -1.22 5.81 5.38
N TRP A 24 -0.25 5.27 6.11
CA TRP A 24 1.17 5.41 5.88
C TRP A 24 1.71 4.09 5.38
N TYR A 25 2.21 4.08 4.17
CA TYR A 25 2.71 2.90 3.48
C TYR A 25 4.22 2.95 3.39
N PHE A 26 4.88 1.88 3.81
CA PHE A 26 6.31 1.67 3.65
C PHE A 26 6.51 0.35 2.92
N ASP A 27 7.43 0.32 1.97
CA ASP A 27 7.94 -0.94 1.43
C ASP A 27 9.45 -0.94 1.29
N ALA A 28 10.02 -2.14 1.25
CA ALA A 28 11.44 -2.36 1.01
C ALA A 28 11.61 -3.62 0.14
N GLU A 29 12.52 -3.55 -0.83
CA GLU A 29 12.86 -4.68 -1.70
C GLU A 29 14.39 -4.85 -1.78
N ASP A 30 14.86 -6.04 -1.41
CA ASP A 30 16.20 -6.52 -1.70
C ASP A 30 16.09 -7.60 -2.78
N LYS A 31 16.39 -7.18 -4.01
CA LYS A 31 16.31 -8.03 -5.19
C LYS A 31 17.37 -9.14 -5.18
N LYS A 32 18.52 -8.92 -4.54
CA LYS A 32 19.64 -9.86 -4.53
C LYS A 32 19.32 -11.08 -3.68
N ASN A 33 18.68 -10.87 -2.53
CA ASN A 33 18.29 -11.95 -1.63
C ASN A 33 16.80 -12.32 -1.73
N GLY A 34 16.06 -11.73 -2.68
CA GLY A 34 14.67 -12.05 -2.95
C GLY A 34 13.70 -11.64 -1.85
N LEU A 35 14.04 -10.61 -1.06
CA LEU A 35 13.27 -10.15 0.08
C LEU A 35 12.37 -8.96 -0.31
N SER A 36 11.11 -9.00 0.10
CA SER A 36 10.19 -7.86 -0.02
C SER A 36 9.36 -7.70 1.24
N ILE A 37 9.25 -6.49 1.75
CA ILE A 37 8.56 -6.14 2.99
C ILE A 37 7.57 -5.01 2.69
N VAL A 38 6.36 -5.09 3.25
CA VAL A 38 5.39 -3.99 3.24
C VAL A 38 4.83 -3.78 4.63
N LEU A 39 4.78 -2.54 5.08
CA LEU A 39 4.18 -2.11 6.33
C LEU A 39 3.17 -1.00 6.07
N ILE A 40 1.98 -1.11 6.68
CA ILE A 40 0.95 -0.09 6.55
C ILE A 40 0.29 0.16 7.89
N TRP A 41 0.22 1.43 8.30
CA TRP A 41 -0.62 1.88 9.42
C TRP A 41 -1.86 2.56 8.86
N PHE A 42 -3.01 2.34 9.49
CA PHE A 42 -4.28 2.91 9.06
C PHE A 42 -4.92 3.72 10.20
N GLY A 43 -5.25 4.99 9.94
CA GLY A 43 -6.21 5.79 10.69
C GLY A 43 -7.55 5.78 9.94
N GLY A 44 -8.43 4.84 10.29
CA GLY A 44 -9.58 4.49 9.44
C GLY A 44 -9.17 3.60 8.27
N PHE A 45 -9.29 2.29 8.46
CA PHE A 45 -8.87 1.25 7.52
C PHE A 45 -9.83 1.18 6.33
N PRO A 46 -9.49 1.73 5.16
CA PRO A 46 -10.45 1.92 4.07
C PRO A 46 -10.89 0.61 3.41
N PHE A 47 -10.16 -0.47 3.68
CA PHE A 47 -10.41 -1.81 3.15
C PHE A 47 -11.20 -2.70 4.11
N SER A 48 -11.53 -2.18 5.30
CA SER A 48 -12.22 -2.94 6.33
C SER A 48 -13.66 -3.28 5.96
N PRO A 49 -14.02 -4.57 5.91
CA PRO A 49 -15.42 -4.98 5.78
C PRO A 49 -16.28 -4.50 6.95
N TYR A 50 -15.71 -4.42 8.16
CA TYR A 50 -16.42 -4.01 9.38
C TYR A 50 -16.75 -2.52 9.33
N TYR A 51 -15.77 -1.69 8.97
CA TYR A 51 -15.98 -0.25 8.79
C TYR A 51 -17.01 -0.01 7.69
N MET A 52 -16.87 -0.73 6.58
CA MET A 52 -17.74 -0.58 5.44
C MET A 52 -19.19 -1.00 5.71
N GLU A 53 -19.40 -2.08 6.46
CA GLU A 53 -20.73 -2.52 6.89
C GLU A 53 -21.38 -1.49 7.81
N HIS A 54 -20.64 -0.93 8.76
CA HIS A 54 -21.15 0.13 9.63
C HIS A 54 -21.47 1.40 8.84
N TYR A 55 -20.59 1.84 7.94
CA TYR A 55 -20.83 3.00 7.07
C TYR A 55 -22.10 2.87 6.23
N GLU A 56 -22.30 1.72 5.58
CA GLU A 56 -23.50 1.47 4.77
C GLU A 56 -24.77 1.38 5.62
N ALA A 57 -24.68 0.87 6.85
CA ALA A 57 -25.81 0.81 7.78
C ALA A 57 -26.18 2.21 8.30
N TRP A 58 -25.19 2.99 8.70
CA TRP A 58 -25.34 4.37 9.14
C TRP A 58 -25.94 5.27 8.05
N LYS A 59 -25.42 5.19 6.81
CA LYS A 59 -25.93 5.94 5.66
C LYS A 59 -27.41 5.64 5.35
N LYS A 60 -27.92 4.48 5.79
CA LYS A 60 -29.32 4.05 5.67
C LYS A 60 -30.16 4.32 6.93
N GLY A 61 -29.62 5.02 7.92
CA GLY A 61 -30.28 5.30 9.19
C GLY A 61 -30.49 4.06 10.08
N LYS A 62 -29.72 2.99 9.88
CA LYS A 62 -29.87 1.72 10.63
C LYS A 62 -29.04 1.66 11.91
N THR A 63 -28.18 2.64 12.16
CA THR A 63 -27.36 2.74 13.37
C THR A 63 -27.54 4.12 13.98
N ALA A 64 -27.46 4.20 15.31
CA ALA A 64 -27.70 5.44 16.04
C ALA A 64 -26.55 6.46 15.89
N GLY A 65 -25.32 6.00 15.63
CA GLY A 65 -24.13 6.85 15.54
C GLY A 65 -23.34 6.64 14.25
N PRO A 66 -22.54 7.64 13.84
CA PRO A 66 -21.65 7.54 12.70
C PRO A 66 -20.45 6.62 12.99
N PRO A 67 -19.92 5.90 11.99
CA PRO A 67 -18.67 5.17 12.13
C PRO A 67 -17.48 6.12 11.99
N PHE A 68 -16.92 6.55 13.12
CA PHE A 68 -15.71 7.35 13.13
C PHE A 68 -14.48 6.54 12.67
N PRO A 69 -13.59 7.11 11.83
CA PRO A 69 -12.38 6.43 11.33
C PRO A 69 -11.52 5.82 12.43
N SER A 70 -11.37 6.52 13.56
CA SER A 70 -10.57 6.08 14.71
C SER A 70 -11.02 4.74 15.31
N ASN A 71 -12.28 4.33 15.13
CA ASN A 71 -12.79 3.03 15.58
C ASN A 71 -12.42 1.85 14.66
N TYR A 72 -11.71 2.13 13.57
CA TYR A 72 -11.34 1.20 12.52
C TYR A 72 -9.87 1.38 12.13
N SER A 73 -9.00 1.69 13.08
CA SER A 73 -7.57 1.77 12.83
C SER A 73 -6.94 0.38 12.70
N GLY A 74 -5.75 0.31 12.08
CA GLY A 74 -5.12 -0.99 11.85
C GLY A 74 -3.64 -0.94 11.55
N PHE A 75 -3.05 -2.13 11.50
CA PHE A 75 -1.67 -2.36 11.09
C PHE A 75 -1.61 -3.58 10.16
N SER A 76 -0.79 -3.46 9.12
CA SER A 76 -0.54 -4.49 8.12
C SER A 76 0.95 -4.71 7.98
N PHE A 77 1.36 -5.98 7.99
CA PHE A 77 2.73 -6.41 7.75
C PHE A 77 2.74 -7.58 6.77
N GLN A 78 3.40 -7.38 5.63
CA GLN A 78 3.68 -8.43 4.66
C GLN A 78 5.18 -8.66 4.52
N LEU A 79 5.57 -9.92 4.46
CA LEU A 79 6.92 -10.36 4.19
C LEU A 79 6.88 -11.43 3.10
N TYR A 80 7.68 -11.24 2.07
CA TYR A 80 7.88 -12.19 0.99
C TYR A 80 9.35 -12.56 0.87
N GLU A 81 9.62 -13.85 0.71
CA GLU A 81 10.96 -14.39 0.44
C GLU A 81 10.92 -15.19 -0.85
N ASN A 82 11.81 -14.87 -1.79
CA ASN A 82 11.86 -15.43 -3.15
C ASN A 82 10.50 -15.34 -3.87
N GLY A 83 9.78 -14.24 -3.61
CA GLY A 83 8.43 -13.97 -4.11
C GLY A 83 7.37 -14.96 -3.64
N LYS A 84 7.54 -15.60 -2.48
CA LYS A 84 6.51 -16.37 -1.79
C LYS A 84 6.12 -15.65 -0.49
N GLU A 85 4.84 -15.66 -0.14
CA GLU A 85 4.35 -15.11 1.12
C GLU A 85 4.94 -15.89 2.30
N THR A 86 5.73 -15.22 3.14
CA THR A 86 6.17 -15.74 4.43
C THR A 86 5.22 -15.30 5.52
N VAL A 87 4.90 -14.01 5.59
CA VAL A 87 3.96 -13.44 6.56
C VAL A 87 2.98 -12.52 5.83
N ASN A 88 1.70 -12.65 6.15
CA ASN A 88 0.68 -11.70 5.75
C ASN A 88 -0.26 -11.51 6.94
N PHE A 89 0.00 -10.45 7.69
CA PHE A 89 -0.69 -10.13 8.93
C PHE A 89 -1.40 -8.80 8.78
N ILE A 90 -2.70 -8.80 9.08
CA ILE A 90 -3.50 -7.59 9.13
C ILE A 90 -4.30 -7.62 10.42
N ARG A 91 -4.12 -6.60 11.26
CA ARG A 91 -4.90 -6.39 12.47
C ARG A 91 -5.63 -5.06 12.41
N GLU A 92 -6.86 -5.08 12.90
CA GLU A 92 -7.73 -3.91 13.00
C GLU A 92 -8.25 -3.80 14.44
N GLY A 93 -8.50 -2.60 14.94
CA GLY A 93 -9.17 -2.39 16.21
C GLY A 93 -9.75 -0.99 16.37
N SER A 94 -10.21 -0.71 17.59
CA SER A 94 -10.76 0.59 17.96
C SER A 94 -9.68 1.61 18.30
N ASN A 95 -10.10 2.85 18.58
CA ASN A 95 -9.25 4.00 18.83
C ASN A 95 -8.20 3.78 19.94
N GLY A 96 -8.50 2.98 20.96
CA GLY A 96 -7.56 2.69 22.05
C GLY A 96 -6.29 1.95 21.63
N LEU A 97 -6.25 1.38 20.42
CA LEU A 97 -5.06 0.71 19.88
C LEU A 97 -4.20 1.63 19.01
N PHE A 98 -4.70 2.78 18.59
CA PHE A 98 -4.03 3.70 17.66
C PHE A 98 -3.64 5.00 18.36
N GLU A 99 -2.44 5.49 18.07
CA GLU A 99 -1.94 6.75 18.59
C GLU A 99 -1.11 7.48 17.54
N SER A 100 -1.34 8.78 17.42
CA SER A 100 -0.53 9.73 16.66
C SER A 100 -0.84 11.15 17.17
N ASN A 101 -0.15 12.16 16.66
CA ASN A 101 -0.39 13.56 17.00
C ASN A 101 -0.20 14.45 15.75
N ARG A 102 -0.50 15.74 15.90
CA ARG A 102 -0.46 16.73 14.80
C ARG A 102 0.83 17.56 14.77
N ASP A 103 1.80 17.22 15.62
CA ASP A 103 3.03 17.98 15.81
C ASP A 103 4.25 17.24 15.24
N GLU A 104 4.23 15.91 15.27
CA GLU A 104 5.31 15.02 14.86
C GLU A 104 4.82 13.96 13.88
N ILE A 105 5.68 13.59 12.93
CA ILE A 105 5.41 12.50 11.99
C ILE A 105 5.70 11.18 12.70
N GLY A 106 4.64 10.45 13.05
CA GLY A 106 4.75 9.14 13.65
C GLY A 106 3.39 8.55 14.00
N VAL A 107 3.29 7.24 13.93
CA VAL A 107 2.06 6.51 14.24
C VAL A 107 2.42 5.25 15.01
N ARG A 108 1.58 4.92 15.99
CA ARG A 108 1.61 3.67 16.72
C ARG A 108 0.27 2.95 16.57
N PHE A 109 0.33 1.65 16.28
CA PHE A 109 -0.78 0.73 16.43
C PHE A 109 -0.33 -0.46 17.30
N GLU A 110 -0.89 -0.56 18.50
CA GLU A 110 -0.40 -1.44 19.57
C GLU A 110 1.10 -1.21 19.84
N LYS A 111 1.95 -2.21 19.57
CA LYS A 111 3.40 -2.12 19.74
C LYS A 111 4.14 -1.76 18.45
N ASN A 112 3.44 -1.71 17.32
CA ASN A 112 4.01 -1.44 16.02
C ASN A 112 3.99 0.06 15.78
N ARG A 113 5.14 0.66 15.52
CA ARG A 113 5.28 2.11 15.39
C ARG A 113 6.27 2.49 14.30
N PHE A 114 6.06 3.67 13.74
CA PHE A 114 7.13 4.41 13.07
C PHE A 114 7.18 5.83 13.63
N THR A 115 8.38 6.42 13.62
CA THR A 115 8.63 7.82 13.96
C THR A 115 9.61 8.39 12.95
N TYR A 116 9.48 9.67 12.61
CA TYR A 116 10.45 10.38 11.82
C TYR A 116 11.42 11.17 12.72
N ASP A 117 12.72 10.95 12.53
CA ASP A 117 13.79 11.70 13.17
C ASP A 117 14.23 12.83 12.25
N GLN A 118 13.87 14.06 12.59
CA GLN A 118 14.21 15.23 11.77
C GLN A 118 15.71 15.54 11.76
N LYS A 119 16.46 15.16 12.81
CA LYS A 119 17.90 15.49 12.91
C LYS A 119 18.72 14.58 12.00
N GLU A 120 18.43 13.28 12.07
CA GLU A 120 19.11 12.26 11.27
C GLU A 120 18.47 12.08 9.88
N ASP A 121 17.33 12.74 9.64
CA ASP A 121 16.53 12.64 8.43
C ASP A 121 16.13 11.20 8.09
N GLU A 122 15.67 10.42 9.07
CA GLU A 122 15.34 9.00 8.88
C GLU A 122 14.02 8.60 9.53
N TYR A 123 13.38 7.56 9.01
CA TYR A 123 12.24 6.94 9.67
C TYR A 123 12.69 5.72 10.45
N ARG A 124 12.36 5.70 11.74
CA ARG A 124 12.63 4.58 12.65
C ARG A 124 11.36 3.76 12.81
N ILE A 125 11.40 2.50 12.38
CA ILE A 125 10.29 1.56 12.46
C ILE A 125 10.59 0.49 13.49
N SER A 126 9.63 0.21 14.37
CA SER A 126 9.66 -0.90 15.32
C SER A 126 8.36 -1.70 15.23
N VAL A 127 8.47 -3.01 15.03
CA VAL A 127 7.36 -3.96 14.89
C VAL A 127 7.50 -5.00 15.99
N ASP A 128 6.40 -5.30 16.70
CA ASP A 128 6.32 -6.40 17.66
C ASP A 128 4.87 -6.89 17.71
N PHE A 129 4.57 -7.98 17.01
CA PHE A 129 3.25 -8.60 17.06
C PHE A 129 3.32 -10.12 17.15
N SER A 130 2.31 -10.66 17.82
CA SER A 130 2.01 -12.10 17.79
C SER A 130 0.98 -12.36 16.70
N PHE A 131 1.14 -13.46 15.96
CA PHE A 131 0.20 -13.98 15.00
C PHE A 131 -0.25 -15.40 15.42
N PRO A 132 -1.16 -15.50 16.40
CA PRO A 132 -1.52 -16.77 17.02
C PRO A 132 -2.06 -17.80 16.01
N ALA A 133 -2.86 -17.36 15.04
CA ALA A 133 -3.48 -18.24 14.05
C ALA A 133 -2.49 -18.95 13.12
N ARG A 134 -1.24 -18.46 13.03
CA ARG A 134 -0.13 -19.12 12.31
C ARG A 134 1.00 -19.56 13.24
N ALA A 135 0.81 -19.50 14.56
CA ALA A 135 1.82 -19.82 15.58
C ALA A 135 3.16 -19.08 15.35
N ARG A 136 3.09 -17.78 15.06
CA ARG A 136 4.26 -16.93 14.81
C ARG A 136 4.32 -15.72 15.72
N LYS A 137 5.52 -15.21 15.95
CA LYS A 137 5.76 -13.90 16.54
C LYS A 137 6.82 -13.18 15.71
N ILE A 138 6.55 -11.93 15.37
CA ILE A 138 7.44 -11.09 14.56
C ILE A 138 7.94 -9.95 15.43
N ARG A 139 9.25 -9.70 15.39
CA ARG A 139 9.84 -8.44 15.82
C ARG A 139 10.70 -7.88 14.70
N ALA A 140 10.64 -6.59 14.44
CA ALA A 140 11.52 -5.97 13.46
C ALA A 140 11.92 -4.56 13.88
N THR A 141 13.13 -4.18 13.49
CA THR A 141 13.60 -2.80 13.54
C THR A 141 14.11 -2.45 12.15
N LEU A 142 13.58 -1.39 11.55
CA LEU A 142 14.00 -0.90 10.23
C LEU A 142 14.29 0.59 10.30
N LEU A 143 15.34 1.02 9.61
CA LEU A 143 15.67 2.42 9.40
C LEU A 143 15.51 2.74 7.91
N PHE A 144 14.62 3.66 7.57
CA PHE A 144 14.48 4.17 6.20
C PHE A 144 15.22 5.49 6.11
N LYS A 145 16.35 5.47 5.40
CA LYS A 145 17.20 6.63 5.12
C LYS A 145 16.85 7.15 3.72
N PRO A 146 16.14 8.28 3.59
CA PRO A 146 15.79 8.86 2.29
C PRO A 146 17.03 9.10 1.44
N LEU A 147 17.05 8.51 0.23
CA LEU A 147 18.07 8.79 -0.78
C LEU A 147 17.58 9.83 -1.81
N ARG A 148 16.25 9.93 -1.96
CA ARG A 148 15.60 10.81 -2.92
C ARG A 148 14.42 11.51 -2.27
N ARG A 149 14.26 12.80 -2.59
CA ARG A 149 13.03 13.56 -2.44
C ARG A 149 12.78 14.38 -3.69
N VAL A 150 11.51 14.70 -3.91
CA VAL A 150 11.06 15.50 -5.02
C VAL A 150 10.17 16.61 -4.49
N ILE A 151 10.22 17.80 -5.10
CA ILE A 151 9.31 18.91 -4.81
C ILE A 151 8.26 18.91 -5.90
N TYR A 152 7.01 18.58 -5.55
CA TYR A 152 5.92 18.54 -6.49
C TYR A 152 4.58 18.68 -5.78
N SER A 153 3.68 19.46 -6.36
CA SER A 153 2.31 19.56 -5.88
C SER A 153 1.34 19.71 -7.05
N LYS A 154 0.17 19.09 -6.91
CA LYS A 154 -0.94 19.16 -7.85
C LYS A 154 -2.24 19.09 -7.09
N LYS A 155 -3.18 19.98 -7.44
CA LYS A 155 -4.55 19.91 -6.92
C LYS A 155 -5.46 19.20 -7.92
N ASP A 156 -6.50 18.54 -7.42
CA ASP A 156 -7.54 17.95 -8.25
C ASP A 156 -8.34 19.05 -8.95
N GLY A 157 -8.24 19.13 -10.27
CA GLY A 157 -8.98 20.09 -11.08
C GLY A 157 -10.39 19.64 -11.47
N ASN A 158 -10.77 18.38 -11.20
CA ASN A 158 -12.11 17.88 -11.52
C ASN A 158 -13.18 18.69 -10.79
N ASN A 159 -14.34 18.88 -11.42
CA ASN A 159 -15.45 19.68 -10.89
C ASN A 159 -15.02 21.07 -10.35
N ARG A 160 -14.08 21.74 -11.02
CA ARG A 160 -13.50 23.03 -10.58
C ARG A 160 -12.90 22.98 -9.16
N GLY A 161 -12.40 21.83 -8.74
CA GLY A 161 -11.85 21.59 -7.40
C GLY A 161 -12.89 21.23 -6.33
N HIS A 162 -14.19 21.26 -6.64
CA HIS A 162 -15.26 20.85 -5.72
C HIS A 162 -15.44 19.33 -5.73
N VAL A 163 -14.40 18.61 -5.32
CA VAL A 163 -14.41 17.15 -5.20
C VAL A 163 -14.08 16.73 -3.77
N PRO A 164 -14.55 15.54 -3.33
CA PRO A 164 -14.09 14.95 -2.09
C PRO A 164 -12.56 14.91 -2.04
N ARG A 165 -11.98 15.25 -0.88
CA ARG A 165 -10.53 15.23 -0.73
C ARG A 165 -10.06 13.79 -0.85
N HIS A 166 -9.22 13.52 -1.83
CA HIS A 166 -8.38 12.34 -1.91
C HIS A 166 -6.97 12.82 -2.27
N GLN A 167 -6.00 12.52 -1.42
CA GLN A 167 -4.63 13.01 -1.53
C GLN A 167 -3.65 11.85 -1.42
N TRP A 168 -2.70 11.85 -2.34
CA TRP A 168 -1.50 11.01 -2.29
C TRP A 168 -0.30 11.90 -2.01
N LEU A 169 0.42 11.60 -0.94
CA LEU A 169 1.60 12.31 -0.51
C LEU A 169 2.81 11.40 -0.67
N LEU A 170 3.70 11.77 -1.57
CA LEU A 170 4.93 11.01 -1.82
C LEU A 170 6.08 11.57 -0.96
N SER A 171 6.29 10.99 0.21
CA SER A 171 7.30 11.46 1.17
C SER A 171 8.72 11.07 0.77
N VAL A 172 8.91 9.79 0.44
CA VAL A 172 10.23 9.23 0.13
C VAL A 172 10.14 8.35 -1.11
N PRO A 173 10.37 8.93 -2.31
CA PRO A 173 10.46 8.19 -3.57
C PRO A 173 11.44 7.00 -3.55
N LYS A 174 12.57 7.16 -2.84
CA LYS A 174 13.58 6.11 -2.69
C LYS A 174 14.33 6.29 -1.37
N ALA A 175 14.45 5.21 -0.62
CA ALA A 175 15.24 5.10 0.60
C ALA A 175 16.25 3.96 0.50
N PHE A 176 17.33 4.06 1.26
CA PHE A 176 18.09 2.91 1.72
C PHE A 176 17.46 2.41 3.01
N VAL A 177 17.23 1.11 3.11
CA VAL A 177 16.59 0.49 4.26
C VAL A 177 17.53 -0.52 4.87
N GLU A 178 17.87 -0.33 6.14
CA GLU A 178 18.68 -1.28 6.92
C GLU A 178 17.92 -1.74 8.17
N GLY A 179 18.23 -2.94 8.66
CA GLY A 179 17.66 -3.42 9.90
C GLY A 179 17.61 -4.94 10.03
N SER A 180 16.66 -5.43 10.81
CA SER A 180 16.45 -6.87 10.97
C SER A 180 15.01 -7.24 11.29
N ILE A 181 14.64 -8.45 10.91
CA ILE A 181 13.36 -9.09 11.25
C ILE A 181 13.66 -10.41 11.95
N ASP A 182 13.18 -10.54 13.18
CA ASP A 182 13.18 -11.77 13.96
C ASP A 182 11.81 -12.46 13.82
N ILE A 183 11.82 -13.71 13.37
CA ILE A 183 10.64 -14.54 13.19
C ILE A 183 10.75 -15.74 14.11
N THR A 184 9.87 -15.81 15.10
CA THR A 184 9.75 -16.97 15.98
C THR A 184 8.56 -17.82 15.54
N GLU A 185 8.81 -19.11 15.25
CA GLU A 185 7.82 -20.05 14.72
C GLU A 185 7.58 -21.24 15.65
N GLY A 186 6.32 -21.66 15.71
CA GLY A 186 5.88 -22.89 16.34
C GLY A 186 5.95 -22.89 17.87
N HIS A 187 5.41 -23.95 18.47
CA HIS A 187 5.42 -24.13 19.93
C HIS A 187 6.83 -24.30 20.49
N ALA A 188 7.77 -24.85 19.70
CA ALA A 188 9.17 -25.02 20.05
C ALA A 188 10.00 -23.72 20.00
N GLN A 189 9.39 -22.57 19.68
CA GLN A 189 10.03 -21.24 19.67
C GLN A 189 11.30 -21.18 18.82
N LYS A 190 11.32 -21.85 17.65
CA LYS A 190 12.45 -21.72 16.73
C LYS A 190 12.47 -20.29 16.18
N SER A 191 13.58 -19.60 16.36
CA SER A 191 13.76 -18.23 15.88
C SER A 191 14.74 -18.19 14.72
N ARG A 192 14.45 -17.36 13.71
CA ARG A 192 15.40 -16.98 12.67
C ARG A 192 15.41 -15.48 12.51
N ARG A 193 16.58 -14.94 12.19
CA ARG A 193 16.79 -13.52 11.91
C ARG A 193 17.05 -13.33 10.42
N ILE A 194 16.39 -12.34 9.84
CA ILE A 194 16.66 -11.81 8.50
C ILE A 194 17.34 -10.46 8.69
N VAL A 195 18.52 -10.27 8.10
CA VAL A 195 19.15 -8.95 7.97
C VAL A 195 18.55 -8.27 6.76
N VAL A 196 18.19 -7.00 6.90
CA VAL A 196 17.59 -6.20 5.84
C VAL A 196 18.62 -5.18 5.36
N GLU A 197 18.89 -5.21 4.06
CA GLU A 197 19.62 -4.19 3.32
C GLU A 197 18.93 -4.05 1.95
N ALA A 198 18.08 -3.04 1.81
CA ALA A 198 17.09 -2.99 0.75
C ALA A 198 16.87 -1.57 0.20
N ALA A 199 16.27 -1.47 -0.98
CA ALA A 199 15.76 -0.21 -1.50
C ALA A 199 14.29 -0.03 -1.10
N GLY A 200 13.97 1.08 -0.44
CA GLY A 200 12.65 1.36 0.10
C GLY A 200 11.92 2.53 -0.52
N TYR A 201 10.65 2.65 -0.15
CA TYR A 201 9.74 3.71 -0.56
C TYR A 201 8.76 4.01 0.58
N HIS A 202 8.34 5.27 0.71
CA HIS A 202 7.31 5.69 1.65
C HIS A 202 6.34 6.70 1.04
N ASP A 203 5.04 6.44 1.21
CA ASP A 203 3.99 7.42 0.96
C ASP A 203 2.92 7.46 2.07
N HIS A 204 2.11 8.50 2.02
CA HIS A 204 0.99 8.74 2.90
C HIS A 204 -0.23 9.08 2.04
N ASN A 205 -1.35 8.39 2.24
CA ASN A 205 -2.58 8.63 1.53
C ASN A 205 -3.70 8.95 2.50
N LEU A 206 -4.62 9.83 2.07
CA LEU A 206 -5.80 10.14 2.84
C LEU A 206 -7.00 10.46 1.96
N GLY A 207 -8.19 10.35 2.53
CA GLY A 207 -9.42 10.76 1.88
C GLY A 207 -10.56 10.98 2.86
N THR A 208 -11.44 11.92 2.54
CA THR A 208 -12.55 12.34 3.44
C THR A 208 -13.84 11.54 3.20
N MET A 209 -13.79 10.47 2.41
CA MET A 209 -14.93 9.59 2.14
C MET A 209 -14.44 8.21 1.72
N PRO A 210 -15.29 7.17 1.70
CA PRO A 210 -14.85 5.83 1.31
C PRO A 210 -14.37 5.78 -0.15
N MET A 211 -13.25 5.08 -0.38
CA MET A 211 -12.63 4.98 -1.72
C MET A 211 -13.60 4.51 -2.81
N GLN A 212 -14.45 3.53 -2.53
CA GLN A 212 -15.39 2.97 -3.51
C GLN A 212 -16.57 3.89 -3.85
N GLU A 213 -16.69 5.07 -3.23
CA GLU A 213 -17.61 6.13 -3.64
C GLU A 213 -17.01 7.05 -4.70
N TYR A 214 -15.69 7.26 -4.67
CA TYR A 214 -15.00 8.21 -5.55
C TYR A 214 -14.13 7.54 -6.63
N ILE A 215 -13.40 6.49 -6.25
CA ILE A 215 -12.38 5.82 -7.06
C ILE A 215 -12.98 4.59 -7.74
N LYS A 216 -12.74 4.46 -9.05
CA LYS A 216 -13.14 3.29 -9.85
C LYS A 216 -12.05 2.22 -9.81
N LYS A 217 -10.82 2.61 -10.09
CA LYS A 217 -9.63 1.76 -10.02
C LYS A 217 -8.36 2.60 -10.06
N TRP A 218 -7.25 2.06 -9.61
CA TRP A 218 -5.93 2.62 -9.87
C TRP A 218 -4.89 1.57 -10.23
N TYR A 219 -3.83 2.06 -10.85
CA TYR A 219 -2.55 1.39 -11.02
C TYR A 219 -1.48 2.25 -10.36
N TRP A 220 -0.61 1.62 -9.60
CA TRP A 220 0.55 2.29 -9.01
C TRP A 220 1.74 1.35 -9.13
N GLY A 221 2.95 1.89 -9.22
CA GLY A 221 4.13 1.06 -9.11
C GLY A 221 5.41 1.85 -9.13
N ARG A 222 6.50 1.16 -8.78
CA ARG A 222 7.84 1.71 -8.73
C ARG A 222 8.85 0.70 -9.23
N ALA A 223 9.95 1.18 -9.78
CA ALA A 223 11.08 0.35 -10.10
C ALA A 223 12.39 1.13 -10.00
N PHE A 224 13.42 0.47 -9.52
CA PHE A 224 14.74 1.05 -9.31
C PHE A 224 15.77 0.27 -10.11
N SER A 225 16.65 1.00 -10.80
CA SER A 225 17.78 0.45 -11.55
C SER A 225 19.01 1.34 -11.39
N GLU A 226 20.13 0.90 -11.94
CA GLU A 226 21.36 1.72 -11.95
C GLU A 226 21.19 3.00 -12.77
N HIS A 227 20.41 2.97 -13.86
CA HIS A 227 20.24 4.14 -14.72
C HIS A 227 19.04 4.99 -14.32
N PHE A 228 17.86 4.39 -14.15
CA PHE A 228 16.64 5.10 -13.85
C PHE A 228 15.91 4.54 -12.63
N ASP A 229 15.39 5.44 -11.80
CA ASP A 229 14.34 5.15 -10.84
C ASP A 229 13.02 5.71 -11.37
N LEU A 230 11.94 4.95 -11.25
CA LEU A 230 10.63 5.37 -11.75
C LEU A 230 9.53 5.08 -10.73
N ILE A 231 8.53 5.95 -10.73
CA ILE A 231 7.26 5.79 -10.01
C ILE A 231 6.15 6.20 -10.97
N TYR A 232 5.08 5.41 -11.05
CA TYR A 232 3.90 5.78 -11.81
C TYR A 232 2.64 5.62 -10.97
N TYR A 233 1.65 6.47 -11.25
CA TYR A 233 0.33 6.41 -10.62
C TYR A 233 -0.70 6.79 -11.67
N VAL A 234 -1.66 5.89 -11.93
CA VAL A 234 -2.83 6.14 -12.78
C VAL A 234 -4.09 5.83 -12.00
N ILE A 235 -4.96 6.83 -11.80
CA ILE A 235 -6.24 6.70 -11.08
C ILE A 235 -7.41 7.08 -11.98
N PHE A 236 -8.42 6.22 -11.96
CA PHE A 236 -9.69 6.41 -12.63
C PHE A 236 -10.79 6.64 -11.60
N PHE A 237 -11.66 7.63 -11.86
CA PHE A 237 -12.78 7.96 -10.99
C PHE A 237 -14.07 7.26 -11.42
N LYS A 238 -15.03 7.14 -10.49
CA LYS A 238 -16.34 6.55 -10.80
C LYS A 238 -17.21 7.45 -11.65
N ASN A 239 -17.08 8.76 -11.48
CA ASN A 239 -17.71 9.72 -12.36
C ASN A 239 -16.95 9.74 -13.69
N ASN A 240 -17.59 9.27 -14.76
CA ASN A 240 -16.98 9.21 -16.10
C ASN A 240 -16.71 10.60 -16.71
N HIS A 241 -17.25 11.68 -16.13
CA HIS A 241 -16.93 13.05 -16.53
C HIS A 241 -15.62 13.56 -15.92
N TYR A 242 -15.09 12.87 -14.90
CA TYR A 242 -13.83 13.26 -14.29
C TYR A 242 -12.66 12.71 -15.10
N GLN A 243 -11.68 13.58 -15.36
CA GLN A 243 -10.46 13.21 -16.03
C GLN A 243 -9.62 12.30 -15.13
N PRO A 244 -9.12 11.16 -15.64
CA PRO A 244 -8.14 10.35 -14.92
C PRO A 244 -6.93 11.19 -14.53
N VAL A 245 -6.29 10.86 -13.41
CA VAL A 245 -4.97 11.39 -13.10
C VAL A 245 -3.94 10.34 -13.47
N SER A 246 -3.01 10.68 -14.36
CA SER A 246 -1.84 9.87 -14.68
C SER A 246 -0.57 10.68 -14.46
N LEU A 247 0.39 10.05 -13.78
CA LEU A 247 1.67 10.63 -13.42
C LEU A 247 2.77 9.61 -13.67
N LEU A 248 3.85 10.05 -14.29
CA LEU A 248 5.12 9.33 -14.37
C LEU A 248 6.22 10.21 -13.81
N MET A 249 6.90 9.70 -12.82
CA MET A 249 8.09 10.27 -12.23
C MET A 249 9.29 9.44 -12.68
N LEU A 250 10.27 10.08 -13.29
CA LEU A 250 11.47 9.44 -13.81
C LEU A 250 12.71 10.19 -13.31
N HIS A 251 13.51 9.53 -12.48
CA HIS A 251 14.77 10.04 -11.98
C HIS A 251 15.92 9.38 -12.74
N ASP A 252 16.75 10.20 -13.39
CA ASP A 252 18.00 9.78 -14.03
C ASP A 252 19.14 9.77 -12.99
N ASN A 253 19.66 8.58 -12.68
CA ASN A 253 20.72 8.41 -11.69
C ASN A 253 22.09 8.88 -12.18
N ARG A 254 22.32 9.01 -13.49
CA ARG A 254 23.58 9.50 -14.06
C ARG A 254 23.65 11.01 -14.06
N SER A 255 22.60 11.67 -14.55
CA SER A 255 22.53 13.14 -14.60
C SER A 255 22.00 13.76 -13.31
N ASN A 256 21.49 12.94 -12.39
CA ASN A 256 20.84 13.36 -11.16
C ASN A 256 19.59 14.23 -11.37
N GLN A 257 18.91 14.08 -12.51
CA GLN A 257 17.75 14.89 -12.87
C GLN A 257 16.43 14.15 -12.66
N MET A 258 15.43 14.89 -12.18
CA MET A 258 14.06 14.40 -12.00
C MET A 258 13.15 14.96 -13.09
N ARG A 259 12.44 14.08 -13.80
CA ARG A 259 11.40 14.41 -14.77
C ARG A 259 10.04 13.98 -14.24
N ILE A 260 9.11 14.92 -14.18
CA ILE A 260 7.73 14.66 -13.77
C ILE A 260 6.83 14.92 -14.96
N MET A 261 6.12 13.88 -15.40
CA MET A 261 5.24 13.91 -16.56
C MET A 261 3.81 13.70 -16.09
N GLU A 262 2.96 14.67 -16.39
CA GLU A 262 1.53 14.62 -16.10
C GLU A 262 0.74 14.25 -17.35
N SER A 263 -0.51 13.81 -17.15
CA SER A 263 -1.45 13.52 -18.24
C SER A 263 -0.87 12.52 -19.25
N VAL A 264 -0.09 11.57 -18.73
CA VAL A 264 0.54 10.49 -19.47
C VAL A 264 -0.55 9.63 -20.10
N ALA A 265 -0.46 9.40 -21.41
CA ALA A 265 -1.38 8.51 -22.11
C ALA A 265 -1.22 7.10 -21.54
N PHE A 266 -2.33 6.47 -21.15
CA PHE A 266 -2.32 5.16 -20.51
C PHE A 266 -3.13 4.15 -21.32
N ARG A 267 -2.57 2.96 -21.52
CA ARG A 267 -3.26 1.81 -22.13
C ARG A 267 -3.05 0.57 -21.28
N GLU A 268 -4.06 -0.30 -21.27
CA GLU A 268 -4.04 -1.57 -20.58
C GLU A 268 -4.41 -2.69 -21.57
N HIS A 269 -3.63 -3.76 -21.53
CA HIS A 269 -3.74 -4.91 -22.42
C HIS A 269 -3.64 -6.21 -21.61
N ASN A 270 -3.91 -7.33 -22.28
CA ASN A 270 -3.78 -8.67 -21.70
C ASN A 270 -4.59 -8.82 -20.41
N PHE A 271 -5.89 -8.55 -20.50
CA PHE A 271 -6.76 -8.58 -19.33
C PHE A 271 -6.86 -9.97 -18.72
N SER A 272 -6.77 -10.03 -17.40
CA SER A 272 -6.96 -11.23 -16.61
C SER A 272 -8.04 -11.02 -15.56
N ARG A 273 -8.70 -12.11 -15.17
CA ARG A 273 -9.66 -12.16 -14.07
C ARG A 273 -9.43 -13.45 -13.28
N GLY A 274 -9.62 -13.39 -11.96
CA GLY A 274 -9.60 -14.56 -11.09
C GLY A 274 -10.92 -14.68 -10.33
N VAL A 275 -11.15 -15.82 -9.68
CA VAL A 275 -12.35 -16.04 -8.84
C VAL A 275 -12.48 -14.95 -7.76
N PHE A 276 -11.34 -14.53 -7.22
CA PHE A 276 -11.24 -13.45 -6.22
C PHE A 276 -10.32 -12.33 -6.69
N SER A 277 -10.20 -12.11 -8.00
CA SER A 277 -9.35 -11.05 -8.54
C SER A 277 -10.14 -10.24 -9.55
N PRO A 278 -10.27 -8.92 -9.35
CA PRO A 278 -10.99 -8.05 -10.29
C PRO A 278 -10.35 -8.10 -11.69
N LEU A 279 -11.15 -7.80 -12.72
CA LEU A 279 -10.64 -7.66 -14.08
C LEU A 279 -9.55 -6.58 -14.12
N HIS A 280 -8.36 -6.94 -14.62
CA HIS A 280 -7.20 -6.05 -14.66
C HIS A 280 -6.33 -6.33 -15.88
N GLY A 281 -5.73 -5.29 -16.46
CA GLY A 281 -4.67 -5.44 -17.46
C GLY A 281 -3.39 -5.97 -16.83
N ARG A 282 -2.71 -6.90 -17.52
CA ARG A 282 -1.40 -7.46 -17.13
C ARG A 282 -0.24 -6.82 -17.87
N SER A 283 -0.55 -6.07 -18.92
CA SER A 283 0.42 -5.26 -19.66
C SER A 283 -0.08 -3.83 -19.70
N LEU A 284 0.74 -2.90 -19.20
CA LEU A 284 0.39 -1.49 -19.12
C LEU A 284 1.38 -0.69 -19.96
N GLU A 285 0.87 0.32 -20.64
CA GLU A 285 1.69 1.26 -21.41
C GLU A 285 1.39 2.67 -20.95
N LEU A 286 2.45 3.42 -20.65
CA LEU A 286 2.41 4.83 -20.31
C LEU A 286 3.27 5.60 -21.31
N GLN A 287 2.73 6.64 -21.94
CA GLN A 287 3.45 7.44 -22.94
C GLN A 287 3.28 8.95 -22.72
N HIS A 288 4.39 9.68 -22.77
CA HIS A 288 4.43 11.15 -22.76
C HIS A 288 5.53 11.64 -23.70
N GLY A 289 5.15 12.17 -24.87
CA GLY A 289 6.09 12.51 -25.94
C GLY A 289 6.90 11.28 -26.38
N GLU A 290 8.22 11.40 -26.35
CA GLU A 290 9.18 10.33 -26.68
C GLU A 290 9.42 9.34 -25.52
N VAL A 291 8.92 9.64 -24.31
CA VAL A 291 9.05 8.75 -23.16
C VAL A 291 7.94 7.70 -23.21
N MET A 292 8.33 6.42 -23.23
CA MET A 292 7.41 5.29 -23.21
C MET A 292 7.83 4.28 -22.15
N LEU A 293 6.89 3.91 -21.30
CA LEU A 293 7.05 2.93 -20.25
C LEU A 293 6.10 1.76 -20.49
N SER A 294 6.66 0.57 -20.69
CA SER A 294 5.91 -0.69 -20.83
C SER A 294 6.10 -1.53 -19.59
N ILE A 295 5.01 -2.03 -19.01
CA ILE A 295 5.01 -2.74 -17.74
C ILE A 295 4.34 -4.08 -17.94
N HIS A 296 5.07 -5.16 -17.69
CA HIS A 296 4.54 -6.51 -17.67
C HIS A 296 4.43 -6.98 -16.23
N GLN A 297 3.20 -7.10 -15.75
CA GLN A 297 2.92 -7.68 -14.44
C GLN A 297 3.15 -9.19 -14.55
N HIS A 298 4.25 -9.71 -14.01
CA HIS A 298 4.69 -11.08 -14.26
C HIS A 298 4.20 -12.04 -13.18
N LYS A 299 4.59 -11.82 -11.92
CA LYS A 299 4.29 -12.73 -10.81
C LYS A 299 3.38 -12.04 -9.80
N ILE A 300 2.29 -12.69 -9.42
CA ILE A 300 1.40 -12.20 -8.36
C ILE A 300 2.07 -12.45 -7.00
N LEU A 301 2.29 -11.38 -6.24
CA LEU A 301 2.84 -11.43 -4.88
C LEU A 301 1.72 -11.43 -3.84
N ASP A 302 0.67 -10.63 -4.05
CA ASP A 302 -0.56 -10.66 -3.27
C ASP A 302 -1.77 -10.61 -4.19
N ALA A 303 -2.79 -11.40 -3.86
CA ALA A 303 -4.07 -11.40 -4.55
C ALA A 303 -5.22 -11.31 -3.55
N GLY A 304 -5.99 -10.23 -3.62
CA GLY A 304 -7.22 -10.04 -2.89
C GLY A 304 -8.38 -9.63 -3.80
N PRO A 305 -9.61 -9.64 -3.26
CA PRO A 305 -10.83 -9.39 -4.04
C PRO A 305 -10.96 -7.96 -4.58
N PHE A 306 -10.13 -7.02 -4.13
CA PHE A 306 -10.11 -5.63 -4.61
C PHE A 306 -8.69 -5.14 -4.91
N TYR A 307 -7.66 -5.91 -4.62
CA TYR A 307 -6.27 -5.46 -4.61
C TYR A 307 -5.34 -6.57 -5.09
N LEU A 308 -4.38 -6.23 -5.93
CA LEU A 308 -3.36 -7.14 -6.44
C LEU A 308 -1.99 -6.46 -6.37
N ARG A 309 -0.97 -7.21 -6.00
CA ARG A 309 0.44 -6.79 -6.07
C ARG A 309 1.22 -7.74 -6.97
N PHE A 310 2.12 -7.18 -7.76
CA PHE A 310 2.92 -7.90 -8.74
C PHE A 310 4.40 -7.56 -8.62
N ALA A 311 5.25 -8.57 -8.75
CA ALA A 311 6.59 -8.37 -9.28
C ALA A 311 6.44 -8.17 -10.80
N SER A 312 7.01 -7.09 -11.29
CA SER A 312 6.81 -6.61 -12.66
C SER A 312 8.15 -6.40 -13.35
N THR A 313 8.15 -6.63 -14.66
CA THR A 313 9.25 -6.31 -15.55
C THR A 313 8.88 -5.09 -16.35
N ILE A 314 9.79 -4.12 -16.39
CA ILE A 314 9.55 -2.81 -16.97
C ILE A 314 10.58 -2.55 -18.08
N SER A 315 10.08 -2.03 -19.20
CA SER A 315 10.87 -1.49 -20.28
C SER A 315 10.62 0.00 -20.40
N LEU A 316 11.68 0.78 -20.54
CA LEU A 316 11.66 2.23 -20.63
C LEU A 316 12.36 2.65 -21.92
N ARG A 317 11.67 3.42 -22.75
CA ARG A 317 12.24 4.18 -23.85
C ARG A 317 12.28 5.65 -23.47
N VAL A 318 13.45 6.26 -23.51
CA VAL A 318 13.66 7.65 -23.11
C VAL A 318 14.90 8.19 -23.80
N ASP A 319 14.83 9.41 -24.34
CA ASP A 319 15.96 10.09 -25.00
C ASP A 319 16.69 9.25 -26.07
N GLY A 320 15.95 8.40 -26.79
CA GLY A 320 16.51 7.48 -27.78
C GLY A 320 17.12 6.20 -27.21
N GLU A 321 17.28 6.08 -25.90
CA GLU A 321 17.68 4.86 -25.22
C GLU A 321 16.51 3.90 -24.99
N HIS A 322 16.83 2.61 -24.91
CA HIS A 322 15.87 1.57 -24.57
C HIS A 322 16.43 0.67 -23.47
N LEU A 323 15.88 0.79 -22.27
CA LEU A 323 16.18 -0.07 -21.14
C LEU A 323 15.11 -1.14 -21.02
N ASN A 324 15.53 -2.38 -20.84
CA ASN A 324 14.66 -3.54 -20.69
C ASN A 324 14.96 -4.27 -19.40
N GLY A 325 13.97 -5.00 -18.89
CA GLY A 325 14.20 -5.91 -17.78
C GLY A 325 14.30 -5.23 -16.41
N ILE A 326 13.88 -3.96 -16.29
CA ILE A 326 13.89 -3.27 -14.99
C ILE A 326 12.86 -3.95 -14.09
N SER A 327 13.32 -4.62 -13.04
CA SER A 327 12.43 -5.24 -12.05
C SER A 327 11.81 -4.17 -11.14
N GLY A 328 10.54 -4.32 -10.82
CA GLY A 328 9.85 -3.44 -9.88
C GLY A 328 8.57 -4.03 -9.31
N ILE A 329 7.89 -3.23 -8.50
CA ILE A 329 6.61 -3.56 -7.89
C ILE A 329 5.52 -2.81 -8.64
N SER A 330 4.39 -3.47 -8.86
CA SER A 330 3.18 -2.84 -9.37
C SER A 330 1.97 -3.32 -8.61
N GLU A 331 1.00 -2.44 -8.48
CA GLU A 331 -0.22 -2.65 -7.74
C GLU A 331 -1.41 -2.28 -8.60
N PHE A 332 -2.47 -3.06 -8.44
CA PHE A 332 -3.77 -2.78 -9.01
C PHE A 332 -4.81 -2.78 -7.90
N LEU A 333 -5.69 -1.78 -7.93
CA LEU A 333 -6.78 -1.69 -6.97
C LEU A 333 -8.08 -1.35 -7.68
N ASN A 334 -9.14 -2.06 -7.30
CA ASN A 334 -10.51 -1.80 -7.69
C ASN A 334 -11.40 -1.90 -6.45
N PRO A 335 -11.76 -0.76 -5.82
CA PRO A 335 -12.46 -0.77 -4.55
C PRO A 335 -13.96 -1.08 -4.72
N SER A 336 -14.48 -1.17 -5.95
CA SER A 336 -15.90 -1.48 -6.18
C SER A 336 -16.31 -2.84 -5.60
N CYS A 337 -15.38 -3.80 -5.56
CA CYS A 337 -15.59 -5.11 -4.94
C CYS A 337 -15.87 -5.03 -3.43
N LEU A 338 -15.44 -3.95 -2.75
CA LEU A 338 -15.78 -3.69 -1.34
C LEU A 338 -17.28 -3.44 -1.12
N ARG A 339 -18.08 -3.21 -2.16
CA ARG A 339 -19.55 -3.11 -2.05
C ARG A 339 -20.24 -4.48 -1.96
N SER A 340 -19.59 -5.54 -2.45
CA SER A 340 -20.17 -6.88 -2.45
C SER A 340 -20.11 -7.50 -1.05
N LYS A 341 -21.27 -7.91 -0.53
CA LYS A 341 -21.35 -8.64 0.75
C LYS A 341 -20.55 -9.95 0.71
N VAL A 342 -20.56 -10.63 -0.44
CA VAL A 342 -19.79 -11.87 -0.65
C VAL A 342 -18.30 -11.57 -0.58
N MET A 343 -17.83 -10.53 -1.27
CA MET A 343 -16.40 -10.18 -1.23
C MET A 343 -15.97 -9.71 0.17
N ARG A 344 -16.80 -8.91 0.85
CA ARG A 344 -16.56 -8.54 2.27
C ARG A 344 -16.36 -9.74 3.16
N PHE A 345 -17.20 -10.76 3.01
CA PHE A 345 -17.08 -12.01 3.75
C PHE A 345 -15.71 -12.69 3.52
N PHE A 346 -15.21 -12.75 2.29
CA PHE A 346 -13.87 -13.27 2.00
C PHE A 346 -12.75 -12.38 2.52
N ILE A 347 -12.90 -11.05 2.49
CA ILE A 347 -11.89 -10.12 3.03
C ILE A 347 -11.71 -10.32 4.54
N LYS A 348 -12.81 -10.59 5.27
CA LYS A 348 -12.77 -10.90 6.72
C LYS A 348 -11.89 -12.12 7.05
N SER A 349 -11.52 -12.95 6.08
CA SER A 349 -10.60 -14.09 6.30
C SER A 349 -9.16 -13.67 6.57
N ARG A 350 -8.75 -12.46 6.15
CA ARG A 350 -7.37 -11.97 6.28
C ARG A 350 -7.20 -10.95 7.41
N ILE A 351 -8.29 -10.40 7.93
CA ILE A 351 -8.27 -9.34 8.92
C ILE A 351 -8.61 -9.91 10.29
N TRP A 352 -7.67 -9.77 11.23
CA TRP A 352 -7.96 -9.99 12.64
C TRP A 352 -8.48 -8.70 13.26
N ARG A 353 -9.78 -8.62 13.51
CA ARG A 353 -10.34 -7.48 14.25
C ARG A 353 -10.34 -7.77 15.75
N ASP A 354 -9.81 -6.82 16.52
CA ASP A 354 -9.75 -6.89 17.97
C ASP A 354 -11.14 -7.05 18.60
N GLY A 355 -11.25 -7.97 19.56
CA GLY A 355 -12.52 -8.28 20.25
C GLY A 355 -13.62 -8.89 19.38
N VAL A 356 -13.41 -9.12 18.08
CA VAL A 356 -14.44 -9.62 17.16
C VAL A 356 -14.07 -10.99 16.61
N PRO A 357 -14.79 -12.08 16.98
CA PRO A 357 -14.51 -13.40 16.43
C PRO A 357 -14.87 -13.44 14.93
N SER A 358 -14.04 -14.16 14.15
CA SER A 358 -14.25 -14.36 12.71
C SER A 358 -13.96 -15.82 12.36
N VAL A 359 -15.02 -16.60 12.13
CA VAL A 359 -14.91 -18.00 11.67
C VAL A 359 -14.08 -18.09 10.40
N MET A 360 -14.27 -17.13 9.48
CA MET A 360 -13.52 -17.05 8.24
C MET A 360 -12.02 -16.85 8.46
N TYR A 361 -11.64 -15.98 9.40
CA TYR A 361 -10.24 -15.77 9.75
C TYR A 361 -9.62 -17.05 10.32
N SER A 362 -10.33 -17.71 11.24
CA SER A 362 -9.88 -18.96 11.85
C SER A 362 -9.70 -20.08 10.82
N GLN A 363 -10.70 -20.32 9.96
CA GLN A 363 -10.64 -21.38 8.95
C GLN A 363 -9.59 -21.11 7.87
N TYR A 364 -9.49 -19.87 7.37
CA TYR A 364 -8.49 -19.51 6.37
C TYR A 364 -7.07 -19.72 6.89
N ASN A 365 -6.78 -19.24 8.10
CA ASN A 365 -5.45 -19.40 8.69
C ASN A 365 -5.15 -20.84 9.09
N TYR A 366 -6.16 -21.62 9.50
CA TYR A 366 -6.01 -23.06 9.71
C TYR A 366 -5.57 -23.78 8.42
N ILE A 367 -6.31 -23.60 7.32
CA ILE A 367 -5.98 -24.22 6.03
C ILE A 367 -4.60 -23.76 5.54
N LYS A 368 -4.30 -22.46 5.61
CA LYS A 368 -3.00 -21.91 5.21
C LYS A 368 -1.84 -22.50 6.03
N ASN A 369 -1.99 -22.58 7.36
CA ASN A 369 -0.97 -23.12 8.23
C ASN A 369 -0.69 -24.60 7.93
N HIS A 370 -1.72 -25.38 7.58
CA HIS A 370 -1.56 -26.77 7.16
C HIS A 370 -0.85 -26.92 5.81
N LEU A 371 -1.23 -26.12 4.80
CA LEU A 371 -0.60 -26.16 3.47
C LEU A 371 0.87 -25.73 3.50
N ASP A 372 1.21 -24.71 4.31
CA ASP A 372 2.59 -24.27 4.49
C ASP A 372 3.47 -25.36 5.14
N TRP A 373 2.89 -26.26 5.94
CA TRP A 373 3.61 -27.38 6.55
C TRP A 373 4.01 -28.46 5.54
N PHE A 374 3.21 -28.67 4.50
CA PHE A 374 3.52 -29.63 3.42
C PHE A 374 4.53 -29.10 2.40
N HIS A 375 4.85 -27.81 2.44
CA HIS A 375 5.80 -27.16 1.54
C HIS A 375 7.13 -26.75 2.20
N LYS A 376 7.38 -27.23 3.42
CA LYS A 376 8.64 -27.04 4.14
C LYS A 376 9.65 -28.16 3.87
#